data_AF-A0A2H5STN6-F1
#
_entry.id   AF-A0A2H5STN6-F1
#
_cell.length_a   1.000
_cell.length_b   1.000
_cell.length_c   1.000
_cell.angle_alpha   90.00
_cell.angle_beta   90.00
_cell.angle_gamma   90.00
#
_symmetry.space_group_name_H-M   'P 1'
#
loop_
_entity.id
_entity.type
_entity.pdbx_description
1 polymer ?
#
loop_
_entity_poly.entity_id
_entity_poly.type
_entity_poly.pdbx_seq_one_letter_code
_entity_poly.pdbx_strand_id
1 'polypeptide(L)'
;MYNDKRVKISKTRALRAANPYFQYRNCKIDPKNKRKMTDHSKITAPEWGSMTDLEKRRFKQASVKEALDKEAAFGGNGLTKKSFEQFGDIAFVIECPIIQNKEDYLFNKYTRNTDFKLK
;
A
#
# COMPACT_ATOMS: atom_id res chain seq x y z
N MET A 1 -16.90 -38.16 -21.37
CA MET A 1 -17.27 -37.35 -20.19
C MET A 1 -16.01 -36.67 -19.67
N TYR A 2 -15.78 -35.40 -20.02
CA TYR A 2 -14.63 -34.64 -19.50
C TYR A 2 -15.05 -33.92 -18.22
N ASN A 3 -14.48 -34.35 -17.09
CA ASN A 3 -14.62 -33.66 -15.81
C ASN A 3 -13.76 -32.40 -15.83
N ASP A 4 -14.37 -31.31 -16.27
CA ASP A 4 -13.82 -29.96 -16.18
C ASP A 4 -13.82 -29.52 -14.71
N LYS A 5 -12.74 -29.86 -13.99
CA LYS A 5 -12.49 -29.40 -12.63
C LYS A 5 -12.22 -27.90 -12.71
N ARG A 6 -13.28 -27.09 -12.66
CA ARG A 6 -13.17 -25.64 -12.42
C ARG A 6 -12.40 -25.44 -11.11
N VAL A 7 -11.10 -25.16 -11.23
CA VAL A 7 -10.29 -24.62 -10.15
C VAL A 7 -10.97 -23.33 -9.74
N LYS A 8 -11.62 -23.33 -8.58
CA LYS A 8 -12.10 -22.10 -7.94
C LYS A 8 -10.84 -21.32 -7.58
N ILE A 9 -10.36 -20.48 -8.49
CA ILE A 9 -9.43 -19.42 -8.16
C ILE A 9 -10.21 -18.55 -7.18
N SER A 10 -10.00 -18.75 -5.88
CA SER A 10 -10.49 -17.80 -4.91
C SER A 10 -9.90 -16.47 -5.34
N LYS A 11 -10.76 -15.51 -5.73
CA LYS A 11 -10.33 -14.12 -5.85
C LYS A 11 -9.78 -13.77 -4.48
N THR A 12 -8.47 -13.90 -4.29
CA THR A 12 -7.76 -13.52 -3.08
C THR A 12 -7.98 -12.02 -2.96
N ARG A 13 -9.02 -11.65 -2.21
CA ARG A 13 -9.36 -10.27 -1.94
C ARG A 13 -8.08 -9.62 -1.42
N ALA A 14 -7.61 -8.57 -2.10
CA ALA A 14 -6.42 -7.87 -1.70
C ALA A 14 -6.53 -7.53 -0.21
N LEU A 15 -5.68 -8.15 0.61
CA LEU A 15 -5.62 -7.86 2.04
C LEU A 15 -5.29 -6.38 2.14
N ARG A 16 -6.18 -5.58 2.74
CA ARG A 16 -5.90 -4.16 2.96
C ARG A 16 -4.59 -4.03 3.75
N ALA A 17 -3.80 -3.00 3.46
CA ALA A 17 -2.66 -2.64 4.28
C ALA A 17 -3.11 -2.38 5.72
N ALA A 18 -2.26 -2.71 6.70
CA ALA A 18 -2.56 -2.38 8.07
C ALA A 18 -2.52 -0.86 8.28
N ASN A 19 -3.49 -0.31 9.01
CA ASN A 19 -3.46 1.08 9.44
C ASN A 19 -2.25 1.34 10.37
N PRO A 20 -1.71 2.57 10.43
CA PRO A 20 -0.68 2.97 11.39
C PRO A 20 -0.89 2.47 12.83
N TYR A 21 -2.12 2.51 13.34
CA TYR A 21 -2.42 1.98 14.68
C TYR A 21 -2.20 0.47 14.79
N PHE A 22 -2.57 -0.30 13.75
CA PHE A 22 -2.32 -1.74 13.74
C PHE A 22 -0.83 -2.06 13.64
N GLN A 23 -0.05 -1.26 12.91
CA GLN A 23 1.41 -1.37 12.90
C GLN A 23 1.98 -1.16 14.30
N TYR A 24 1.55 -0.10 14.99
CA TYR A 24 1.93 0.16 16.38
C TYR A 24 1.58 -0.99 17.32
N ARG A 25 0.31 -1.43 17.27
CA ARG A 25 -0.18 -2.51 18.13
C ARG A 25 0.62 -3.77 17.92
N ASN A 26 0.91 -4.15 16.67
CA ASN A 26 1.69 -5.34 16.35
C ASN A 26 3.13 -5.26 16.89
N CYS A 27 3.77 -4.08 16.85
CA CYS A 27 5.08 -3.87 17.46
C CYS A 27 5.08 -3.96 19.00
N LYS A 28 3.92 -3.82 19.63
CA LYS A 28 3.75 -3.88 21.09
C LYS A 28 3.26 -5.25 21.60
N ILE A 29 2.96 -6.19 20.70
CA ILE A 29 2.61 -7.56 21.10
C ILE A 29 3.89 -8.26 21.56
N ASP A 30 3.94 -8.63 22.84
CA ASP A 30 4.98 -9.50 23.38
C ASP A 30 4.69 -10.95 22.97
N PRO A 31 5.54 -11.61 22.16
CA PRO A 31 5.33 -13.00 21.77
C PRO A 31 5.36 -13.99 22.95
N LYS A 32 5.95 -13.60 24.09
CA LYS A 32 6.03 -14.42 25.31
C LYS A 32 4.76 -14.30 26.17
N ASN A 33 4.06 -13.17 26.10
CA ASN A 33 2.85 -12.92 26.86
C ASN A 33 1.62 -12.88 25.93
N LYS A 34 1.06 -14.05 25.66
CA LYS A 34 -0.13 -14.20 24.81
C LYS A 34 -1.37 -13.68 25.55
N ARG A 35 -1.72 -12.40 25.36
CA ARG A 35 -3.00 -11.84 25.81
C ARG A 35 -4.02 -11.88 24.69
N LYS A 36 -5.31 -11.76 25.04
CA LYS A 36 -6.37 -11.61 24.03
C LYS A 36 -6.19 -10.29 23.29
N MET A 37 -6.53 -10.26 22.00
CA MET A 37 -6.42 -9.07 21.15
C MET A 37 -7.23 -7.88 21.69
N THR A 38 -8.35 -8.16 22.38
CA THR A 38 -9.17 -7.16 23.08
C THR A 38 -8.36 -6.43 24.15
N ASP A 39 -7.57 -7.18 24.93
CA ASP A 39 -6.81 -6.62 26.04
C ASP A 39 -5.60 -5.84 25.54
N HIS A 40 -4.92 -6.34 24.50
CA HIS A 40 -3.88 -5.57 23.81
C HIS A 40 -4.42 -4.24 23.27
N SER A 41 -5.64 -4.24 22.70
CA SER A 41 -6.23 -3.01 22.16
C SER A 41 -6.61 -2.02 23.26
N LYS A 42 -7.11 -2.49 24.41
CA LYS A 42 -7.39 -1.65 25.59
C LYS A 42 -6.14 -0.94 26.11
N ILE A 43 -4.98 -1.59 26.05
CA ILE A 43 -3.70 -1.02 26.53
C ILE A 43 -3.12 -0.06 25.48
N THR A 44 -3.05 -0.49 24.22
CA THR A 44 -2.36 0.25 23.17
C THR A 44 -3.17 1.44 22.62
N ALA A 45 -4.50 1.43 22.71
CA ALA A 45 -5.32 2.53 22.18
C ALA A 45 -5.11 3.85 22.96
N PRO A 46 -5.11 3.88 24.30
CA PRO A 46 -4.73 5.08 25.06
C PRO A 46 -3.30 5.55 24.78
N GLU A 47 -2.33 4.63 24.76
CA GLU A 47 -0.92 4.95 24.47
C GLU A 47 -0.80 5.62 23.10
N TRP A 48 -1.44 5.05 22.07
CA TRP A 48 -1.49 5.64 20.74
C TRP A 48 -2.18 7.01 20.75
N GLY A 49 -3.24 7.19 21.53
CA GLY A 49 -3.92 8.47 21.72
C GLY A 49 -2.97 9.56 22.23
N SER A 50 -2.13 9.22 23.23
CA SER A 50 -1.16 10.14 23.83
C SER A 50 0.10 10.41 22.99
N MET A 51 0.40 9.57 22.00
CA MET A 51 1.60 9.74 21.17
C MET A 51 1.50 10.97 20.27
N THR A 52 2.62 11.67 20.13
CA THR A 52 2.78 12.79 19.20
C THR A 52 2.76 12.32 17.75
N ASP A 53 2.49 13.25 16.82
CA ASP A 53 2.53 12.95 15.39
C ASP A 53 3.91 12.51 14.90
N LEU A 54 4.97 12.99 15.56
CA LEU A 54 6.34 12.61 15.26
C LEU A 54 6.58 11.13 15.60
N GLU A 55 6.15 10.68 16.78
CA GLU A 55 6.28 9.27 17.17
C GLU A 55 5.38 8.34 16.34
N LYS A 56 4.21 8.84 15.92
CA LYS A 56 3.29 8.12 15.03
C LYS A 56 3.86 7.99 13.61
N ARG A 57 4.79 8.86 13.20
CA ARG A 57 5.31 8.95 11.83
C ARG A 57 5.90 7.63 11.34
N ARG A 58 6.72 6.95 12.15
CA ARG A 58 7.31 5.65 11.79
C ARG A 58 6.24 4.61 11.42
N PHE A 59 5.11 4.60 12.11
CA PHE A 59 4.02 3.67 11.85
C PHE A 59 3.18 4.08 10.65
N LYS A 60 3.02 5.39 10.43
CA LYS A 60 2.41 5.92 9.20
C LYS A 60 3.23 5.50 7.98
N GLN A 61 4.55 5.68 8.04
CA GLN A 61 5.49 5.28 6.99
C GLN A 61 5.47 3.75 6.75
N ALA A 62 5.51 2.95 7.81
CA ALA A 62 5.42 1.49 7.70
C ALA A 62 4.12 1.03 7.01
N SER A 63 3.00 1.69 7.31
CA SER A 63 1.70 1.39 6.70
C SER A 63 1.67 1.72 5.21
N VAL A 64 2.27 2.84 4.82
CA VAL A 64 2.39 3.24 3.42
C VAL A 64 3.28 2.26 2.65
N LYS A 65 4.41 1.85 3.23
CA LYS A 65 5.29 0.84 2.64
C LYS A 65 4.57 -0.49 2.44
N GLU A 66 3.86 -0.99 3.46
CA GLU A 66 3.07 -2.22 3.34
C GLU A 66 1.98 -2.10 2.27
N ALA A 67 1.33 -0.93 2.14
CA ALA A 67 0.35 -0.69 1.10
C ALA A 67 0.94 -0.80 -0.31
N LEU A 68 2.13 -0.25 -0.52
CA LEU A 68 2.85 -0.35 -1.78
C LEU A 68 3.29 -1.78 -2.08
N ASP A 69 3.83 -2.49 -1.09
CA ASP A 69 4.25 -3.89 -1.25
C ASP A 69 3.05 -4.79 -1.61
N LYS A 70 1.89 -4.56 -0.99
CA LYS A 70 0.65 -5.26 -1.34
C LYS A 70 0.14 -4.84 -2.72
N GLU A 71 0.09 -3.55 -3.04
CA GLU A 71 -0.28 -3.06 -4.37
C GLU A 71 0.57 -3.75 -5.44
N ALA A 72 1.89 -3.80 -5.26
CA ALA A 72 2.82 -4.50 -6.15
C ALA A 72 2.55 -6.01 -6.23
N ALA A 73 2.32 -6.68 -5.10
CA ALA A 73 2.01 -8.12 -5.06
C ALA A 73 0.69 -8.48 -5.77
N PHE A 74 -0.27 -7.56 -5.82
CA PHE A 74 -1.55 -7.72 -6.53
C PHE A 74 -1.52 -7.25 -7.99
N GLY A 75 -0.33 -6.98 -8.56
CA GLY A 75 -0.16 -6.62 -9.97
C GLY A 75 -0.18 -5.11 -10.24
N GLY A 76 -0.21 -4.28 -9.21
CA GLY A 76 -0.21 -2.82 -9.32
C GLY A 76 -1.50 -2.25 -9.91
N ASN A 77 -1.48 -0.96 -10.22
CA ASN A 77 -2.60 -0.27 -10.87
C ASN A 77 -2.50 -0.25 -12.41
N GLY A 78 -1.46 -0.86 -13.00
CA GLY A 78 -1.21 -0.91 -14.44
C GLY A 78 -0.79 0.42 -15.11
N LEU A 79 -0.85 1.55 -14.38
CA LEU A 79 -0.61 2.90 -14.88
C LEU A 79 0.72 3.48 -14.40
N THR A 80 1.11 3.18 -13.17
CA THR A 80 2.29 3.77 -12.50
C THR A 80 3.07 2.70 -11.76
N LYS A 81 4.39 2.75 -11.87
CA LYS A 81 5.31 2.05 -10.97
C LYS A 81 5.54 2.92 -9.75
N LYS A 82 5.29 2.37 -8.57
CA LYS A 82 5.52 3.07 -7.31
C LYS A 82 6.69 2.48 -6.56
N SER A 83 7.50 3.31 -5.92
CA SER A 83 8.56 2.90 -5.00
C SER A 83 8.49 3.70 -3.70
N PHE A 84 9.02 3.12 -2.63
CA PHE A 84 9.11 3.76 -1.32
C PHE A 84 10.57 4.08 -1.02
N GLU A 85 10.86 5.34 -0.73
CA GLU A 85 12.19 5.80 -0.30
C GLU A 85 12.09 6.47 1.07
N GLN A 86 13.06 6.19 1.94
CA GLN A 86 13.13 6.75 3.28
C GLN A 86 14.52 7.30 3.56
N PHE A 87 14.56 8.57 3.99
CA PHE A 87 15.75 9.29 4.40
C PHE A 87 15.56 9.80 5.83
N GLY A 88 16.10 9.06 6.80
CA GLY A 88 15.87 9.32 8.22
C GLY A 88 14.38 9.28 8.58
N ASP A 89 13.88 10.39 9.12
CA ASP A 89 12.48 10.53 9.56
C ASP A 89 11.53 10.94 8.43
N ILE A 90 12.01 11.14 7.20
CA ILE A 90 11.20 11.55 6.06
C ILE A 90 11.13 10.39 5.07
N ALA A 91 9.94 10.14 4.51
CA ALA A 91 9.76 9.12 3.50
C ALA A 91 8.83 9.61 2.39
N PHE A 92 9.08 9.11 1.19
CA PHE A 92 8.40 9.49 -0.04
C PHE A 92 7.90 8.26 -0.78
N VAL A 93 6.75 8.40 -1.41
CA VAL A 93 6.29 7.48 -2.45
C VAL A 93 6.62 8.13 -3.78
N ILE A 94 7.46 7.48 -4.56
CA ILE A 94 7.79 7.92 -5.92
C ILE A 94 6.89 7.17 -6.86
N GLU A 95 6.07 7.90 -7.63
CA GLU A 95 5.19 7.34 -8.65
C GLU A 95 5.72 7.73 -10.03
N CYS A 96 6.11 6.73 -10.83
CA CYS A 96 6.56 6.91 -12.20
C CYS A 96 5.53 6.30 -13.17
N PRO A 97 5.13 7.00 -14.24
CA PRO A 97 4.19 6.42 -15.21
C PRO A 97 4.81 5.22 -15.93
N ILE A 98 4.01 4.17 -16.13
CA ILE A 98 4.37 3.02 -16.97
C ILE A 98 4.02 3.40 -18.40
N ILE A 99 5.04 3.77 -19.18
CA ILE A 99 4.88 4.05 -20.61
C ILE A 99 4.75 2.71 -21.34
N GLN A 100 3.53 2.34 -21.72
CA GLN A 100 3.25 1.09 -22.42
C GLN A 100 3.66 1.16 -23.91
N ASN A 101 3.72 2.37 -24.50
CA ASN A 101 4.21 2.62 -25.85
C ASN A 101 4.93 3.96 -25.93
N LYS A 102 6.13 3.97 -26.54
CA LYS A 102 6.95 5.19 -26.72
C LYS A 102 6.21 6.25 -27.54
N GLU A 103 5.40 5.81 -28.50
CA GLU A 103 4.57 6.65 -29.37
C GLU A 103 3.41 7.30 -28.61
N ASP A 104 2.69 6.55 -27.78
CA ASP A 104 1.59 7.10 -26.96
C ASP A 104 2.09 8.10 -25.92
N TYR A 105 3.30 7.91 -25.38
CA TYR A 105 3.93 8.88 -24.49
C TYR A 105 4.35 10.16 -25.21
N LEU A 106 4.98 10.04 -26.38
CA LEU A 106 5.33 11.20 -27.20
C LEU A 106 4.06 11.95 -27.62
N PHE A 107 3.04 11.23 -28.07
CA PHE A 107 1.74 11.79 -28.42
C PHE A 107 1.15 12.55 -27.23
N ASN A 108 0.92 11.91 -26.09
CA ASN A 108 0.35 12.57 -24.89
C ASN A 108 1.19 13.75 -24.37
N LYS A 109 2.52 13.70 -24.51
CA LYS A 109 3.41 14.82 -24.12
C LYS A 109 3.24 16.03 -25.03
N TYR A 110 3.04 15.82 -26.33
CA TYR A 110 2.96 16.89 -27.33
C TYR A 110 1.53 17.29 -27.73
N THR A 111 0.50 16.50 -27.36
CA THR A 111 -0.90 16.79 -27.69
C THR A 111 -1.75 17.21 -26.50
N ARG A 112 -1.20 17.23 -25.27
CA ARG A 112 -1.94 17.59 -24.05
C ARG A 112 -2.63 18.96 -24.08
N ASN A 113 -2.18 19.86 -24.97
CA ASN A 113 -2.72 21.21 -25.16
C ASN A 113 -3.10 21.51 -26.63
N THR A 114 -3.26 20.50 -27.49
CA THR A 114 -3.69 20.71 -28.87
C THR A 114 -5.11 20.17 -29.06
N ASP A 115 -5.97 20.91 -29.79
CA ASP A 115 -7.35 20.53 -30.14
C ASP A 115 -7.41 19.36 -31.14
N PHE A 116 -6.51 18.39 -31.01
CA PHE A 116 -6.38 17.28 -31.94
C PHE A 116 -7.54 16.30 -31.74
N LYS A 117 -8.62 16.49 -32.51
CA LYS A 117 -9.69 15.50 -32.67
C LYS A 117 -9.33 14.58 -33.83
N LEU A 118 -9.16 13.29 -33.55
CA LEU A 118 -9.15 12.25 -34.58
C LEU A 118 -10.49 12.32 -35.33
N LYS A 119 -10.41 12.54 -36.65
CA LYS A 119 -11.54 12.46 -37.58
C LYS A 119 -11.90 11.01 -37.86
#